data_AF-A0A353RWV7-F1
#
_entry.id   AF-A0A353RWV7-F1
#
_cell.length_a   1.000
_cell.length_b   1.000
_cell.length_c   1.000
_cell.angle_alpha   90.00
_cell.angle_beta   90.00
_cell.angle_gamma   90.00
#
_symmetry.space_group_name_H-M   'P 1'
#
loop_
_entity.id
_entity.type
_entity.pdbx_description
1 polymer ?
#
loop_
_entity_poly.entity_id
_entity_poly.type
_entity_poly.pdbx_seq_one_letter_code
_entity_poly.pdbx_strand_id
1 'polypeptide(L)' 'MDKLLKSCSLSKDYLSTCLRNQMIKLSSILRHVENAEKYDSDYISESLINIEQNLCNIRRFIQN' A
#
# COMPACT_ATOMS: atom_id res chain seq x y z
N MET A 1 20.73 19.67 -15.86
CA MET A 1 20.52 18.26 -15.46
C MET A 1 19.61 18.12 -14.22
N ASP A 2 19.37 19.20 -13.47
CA ASP A 2 18.68 19.17 -12.17
C ASP A 2 17.17 18.86 -12.21
N LYS A 3 16.50 19.10 -13.33
CA LYS A 3 15.05 18.83 -13.47
C LYS A 3 14.73 17.33 -13.58
N LEU A 4 15.62 16.53 -14.20
CA LEU A 4 15.45 15.08 -14.34
C LEU A 4 15.69 14.36 -13.01
N LEU A 5 16.70 14.80 -12.24
CA LEU A 5 17.00 14.26 -10.89
C LEU A 5 15.86 14.52 -9.90
N LYS A 6 15.25 15.70 -9.91
CA LYS A 6 14.05 16.01 -9.07
C LYS A 6 12.84 15.13 -9.41
N SER A 7 12.61 14.84 -10.69
CA SER A 7 11.49 13.97 -11.10
C SER A 7 11.67 12.52 -10.63
N CYS A 8 12.93 12.05 -10.62
CA CYS A 8 13.28 10.70 -10.21
C CYS A 8 13.34 10.53 -8.67
N SER A 9 13.63 11.60 -7.92
CA SER A 9 13.49 11.60 -6.46
C SER A 9 12.02 11.64 -6.03
N LEU A 10 11.19 12.46 -6.71
CA LEU A 10 9.74 12.54 -6.46
C LEU A 10 9.03 11.20 -6.67
N SER A 11 9.44 10.41 -7.67
CA SER A 11 8.86 9.07 -7.90
C SER A 11 9.24 8.06 -6.82
N LYS A 12 10.46 8.13 -6.28
CA LYS A 12 10.93 7.26 -5.17
C LYS A 12 10.26 7.59 -3.84
N ASP A 13 10.12 8.87 -3.51
CA ASP A 13 9.47 9.30 -2.26
C ASP A 13 7.97 9.01 -2.28
N TYR A 14 7.32 9.20 -3.44
CA TYR A 14 5.94 8.79 -3.67
C TYR A 14 5.77 7.27 -3.50
N LEU A 15 6.63 6.48 -4.16
CA LEU A 15 6.62 5.02 -4.03
C LEU A 15 6.82 4.56 -2.58
N SER A 16 7.80 5.13 -1.88
CA SER A 16 8.07 4.82 -0.47
C SER A 16 6.85 5.12 0.39
N THR A 17 6.21 6.26 0.18
CA THR A 17 4.98 6.64 0.88
C THR A 17 3.84 5.66 0.59
N CYS A 18 3.62 5.32 -0.67
CA CYS A 18 2.58 4.38 -1.08
C CYS A 18 2.78 2.99 -0.45
N LEU A 19 4.01 2.47 -0.45
CA LEU A 19 4.32 1.17 0.16
C LEU A 19 4.17 1.20 1.69
N ARG A 20 4.62 2.28 2.36
CA ARG A 20 4.39 2.45 3.80
C ARG A 20 2.91 2.48 4.14
N ASN A 21 2.09 3.14 3.33
CA ASN A 21 0.65 3.17 3.54
C ASN A 21 0.02 1.78 3.41
N GLN A 22 0.46 0.94 2.46
CA GLN A 22 -0.01 -0.44 2.38
C GLN A 22 0.44 -1.27 3.59
N MET A 23 1.68 -1.10 4.06
CA MET A 23 2.15 -1.76 5.28
C MET A 23 1.32 -1.39 6.51
N ILE A 24 1.01 -0.10 6.69
CA ILE A 24 0.19 0.37 7.82
C ILE A 24 -1.19 -0.30 7.81
N LYS A 25 -1.82 -0.39 6.62
CA LYS A 25 -3.11 -1.08 6.47
C LYS A 25 -3.01 -2.57 6.83
N LEU A 26 -1.98 -3.26 6.33
CA LEU A 26 -1.73 -4.68 6.67
C LEU A 26 -1.53 -4.88 8.18
N SER A 27 -0.74 -4.02 8.83
CA SER A 27 -0.56 -4.07 10.29
C SER A 27 -1.87 -3.80 11.05
N SER A 28 -2.74 -2.92 10.52
CA SER A 28 -4.06 -2.69 11.10
C SER A 28 -4.97 -3.91 10.97
N ILE A 29 -4.96 -4.58 9.83
CA ILE A 29 -5.70 -5.84 9.61
C ILE A 29 -5.17 -6.92 10.56
N LEU A 30 -3.85 -7.08 10.65
CA LEU A 30 -3.23 -8.07 11.56
C LEU A 30 -3.65 -7.81 13.01
N ARG A 31 -3.56 -6.56 13.47
CA ARG A 31 -4.02 -6.18 14.81
C ARG A 31 -5.50 -6.48 15.02
N HIS A 32 -6.34 -6.21 14.01
CA HIS A 32 -7.76 -6.54 14.09
C HIS A 32 -7.97 -8.05 14.24
N VAL A 33 -7.29 -8.87 13.43
CA VAL A 33 -7.33 -10.34 13.51
C VAL A 33 -6.85 -10.86 14.87
N GLU A 34 -5.79 -10.27 15.42
CA GLU A 34 -5.22 -10.68 16.72
C GLU A 34 -6.13 -10.34 17.92
N ASN A 35 -6.90 -9.25 17.84
CA ASN A 35 -7.71 -8.75 18.95
C ASN A 35 -9.22 -8.99 18.80
N ALA A 36 -9.66 -9.51 17.66
CA ALA A 36 -11.08 -9.74 17.42
C ALA A 36 -11.56 -11.00 18.17
N GLU A 37 -12.59 -10.85 19.00
CA GLU A 37 -13.33 -11.99 19.58
C GLU A 37 -14.07 -12.80 18.50
N LYS A 38 -14.40 -12.15 17.37
CA LYS A 38 -15.00 -12.76 16.18
C LYS A 38 -14.44 -12.14 14.91
N TYR A 39 -14.00 -12.98 13.97
CA TYR A 39 -13.46 -12.51 12.69
C TYR A 39 -14.52 -11.80 11.84
N ASP A 40 -14.27 -10.54 11.50
CA ASP A 40 -15.00 -9.81 10.47
C ASP A 40 -14.37 -10.12 9.10
N SER A 41 -14.80 -11.25 8.53
CA SER A 41 -14.27 -11.77 7.25
C SER A 41 -14.49 -10.79 6.10
N ASP A 42 -15.57 -10.03 6.11
CA ASP A 42 -15.92 -9.11 5.02
C ASP A 42 -15.00 -7.89 5.05
N TYR A 43 -14.81 -7.29 6.24
CA TYR A 43 -13.87 -6.18 6.42
C TYR A 43 -12.44 -6.56 6.04
N ILE A 44 -11.97 -7.73 6.48
CA ILE A 44 -10.62 -8.22 6.17
C ILE A 44 -10.48 -8.43 4.66
N SER A 45 -11.45 -9.08 4.02
CA SER A 45 -11.41 -9.39 2.60
C SER A 45 -11.42 -8.12 1.74
N GLU A 46 -12.31 -7.17 2.03
CA GLU A 46 -12.38 -5.90 1.30
C GLU A 46 -11.08 -5.09 1.45
N SER A 47 -10.52 -5.06 2.67
CA SER A 47 -9.27 -4.36 2.95
C SER A 47 -8.09 -4.97 2.19
N LEU A 48 -8.00 -6.30 2.10
CA LEU A 48 -6.96 -7.00 1.35
C LEU A 48 -7.09 -6.76 -0.17
N ILE A 49 -8.30 -6.81 -0.71
CA ILE A 49 -8.56 -6.49 -2.14
C ILE A 49 -8.09 -5.07 -2.47
N ASN A 50 -8.39 -4.10 -1.61
CA ASN A 50 -7.97 -2.71 -1.80
C ASN A 50 -6.43 -2.57 -1.79
N ILE A 51 -5.75 -3.28 -0.88
CA ILE A 51 -4.28 -3.31 -0.85
C ILE A 51 -3.71 -3.90 -2.14
N GLU A 52 -4.25 -5.03 -2.61
CA GLU A 52 -3.82 -5.69 -3.85
C GLU A 52 -3.97 -4.77 -5.07
N GLN A 53 -5.13 -4.12 -5.22
CA GLN A 53 -5.38 -3.18 -6.31
C GLN A 53 -4.37 -2.02 -6.31
N ASN A 54 -4.08 -1.45 -5.13
CA ASN A 54 -3.11 -0.38 -5.00
C ASN A 54 -1.68 -0.84 -5.35
N LEU A 55 -1.28 -2.03 -4.90
CA LEU A 55 0.02 -2.61 -5.24
C LEU A 55 0.13 -2.90 -6.75
N CYS A 56 -0.94 -3.37 -7.38
CA CYS A 56 -1.00 -3.54 -8.84
C CYS A 56 -0.83 -2.21 -9.58
N ASN A 57 -1.47 -1.14 -9.10
CA ASN A 57 -1.33 0.20 -9.68
C ASN A 57 0.09 0.74 -9.52
N ILE A 58 0.70 0.55 -8.36
CA ILE A 58 2.11 0.89 -8.10
C ILE A 58 3.03 0.12 -9.06
N ARG A 59 2.82 -1.20 -9.22
CA ARG A 59 3.60 -2.01 -10.16
C ARG A 59 3.51 -1.48 -11.58
N ARG A 60 2.28 -1.15 -12.04
CA ARG A 60 2.06 -0.54 -13.36
C ARG A 60 2.76 0.81 -13.50
N PHE A 61 2.73 1.64 -12.46
CA PHE A 61 3.43 2.93 -12.47
C PHE A 61 4.96 2.79 -12.60
N ILE A 62 5.55 1.74 -12.00
CA ILE A 62 6.99 1.47 -12.11
C ILE A 62 7.37 0.90 -13.49
N GLN A 63 6.45 0.13 -14.11
CA GLN A 63 6.69 -0.55 -15.39
C GLN A 63 6.48 0.34 -16.62
N ASN A 64 5.82 1.51 -16.47
CA ASN A 64 5.65 2.52 -17.51
C ASN A 64 6.68 3.63 -17.38
#